data_AF-A0A972K0G0-F1
#
_entry.id   AF-A0A972K0G0-F1
#
_cell.length_a   1.000
_cell.length_b   1.000
_cell.length_c   1.000
_cell.angle_alpha   90.00
_cell.angle_beta   90.00
_cell.angle_gamma   90.00
#
_symmetry.space_group_name_H-M   'P 1'
#
loop_
_entity.id
_entity.type
_entity.pdbx_description
1 polymer ?
#
loop_
_entity_poly.entity_id
_entity_poly.type
_entity_poly.pdbx_seq_one_letter_code
_entity_poly.pdbx_strand_id
1 'polypeptide(L)' 'MILNDKELLASYKRALELQLEQAFITLLEKELVKRGIAFTRPSEDDSKES' A
#
# COMPACT_ATOMS: atom_id res chain seq x y z
N MET A 1 4.19 3.41 -19.02
CA MET A 1 4.32 4.48 -18.01
C MET A 1 4.76 3.81 -16.72
N ILE A 2 5.89 4.20 -16.15
CA ILE A 2 6.38 3.68 -14.86
C ILE A 2 6.01 4.71 -13.81
N LEU A 3 5.31 4.31 -12.75
CA LEU A 3 4.99 5.21 -11.64
C LEU A 3 6.29 5.70 -10.99
N ASN A 4 6.39 7.00 -10.72
CA ASN A 4 7.46 7.50 -9.85
C ASN A 4 7.17 7.14 -8.38
N ASP A 5 8.15 7.33 -7.51
CA ASP A 5 8.06 6.87 -6.11
C ASP A 5 6.92 7.54 -5.33
N LYS A 6 6.62 8.80 -5.62
CA LYS A 6 5.49 9.52 -5.01
C LYS A 6 4.16 8.96 -5.48
N GLU A 7 4.03 8.69 -6.78
CA GLU A 7 2.81 8.12 -7.37
C GLU A 7 2.56 6.69 -6.89
N LEU A 8 3.63 5.89 -6.73
CA LEU A 8 3.54 4.53 -6.22
C LEU A 8 3.05 4.51 -4.77
N LEU A 9 3.65 5.35 -3.91
CA LEU A 9 3.24 5.47 -2.51
C LEU A 9 1.81 6.02 -2.38
N ALA A 10 1.43 7.00 -3.19
CA ALA A 10 0.06 7.52 -3.22
C ALA A 10 -0.95 6.46 -3.67
N SER A 11 -0.59 5.65 -4.66
CA SER A 11 -1.43 4.55 -5.14
C SER A 11 -1.61 3.46 -4.07
N TYR A 12 -0.56 3.12 -3.33
CA TYR A 12 -0.64 2.19 -2.20
C TYR A 12 -1.57 2.70 -1.10
N LYS A 13 -1.44 3.97 -0.69
CA LYS A 13 -2.33 4.57 0.32
C LYS A 13 -3.79 4.55 -0.12
N ARG A 14 -4.06 4.95 -1.37
CA ARG A 14 -5.44 4.89 -1.91
C ARG A 14 -5.97 3.46 -2.01
N ALA A 15 -5.12 2.49 -2.35
CA ALA A 15 -5.54 1.09 -2.41
C ALA A 15 -5.98 0.57 -1.03
N LEU A 16 -5.30 0.98 0.04
CA LEU A 16 -5.71 0.70 1.42
C LEU A 16 -7.02 1.41 1.78
N GLU A 17 -7.15 2.71 1.50
CA GLU A 17 -8.35 3.51 1.80
C GLU A 17 -9.61 2.96 1.10
N LEU A 18 -9.46 2.50 -0.14
CA LEU A 18 -10.53 1.92 -0.94
C LEU A 18 -10.77 0.44 -0.66
N GLN A 19 -10.00 -0.17 0.25
CA GLN A 19 -10.04 -1.60 0.57
C GLN A 19 -10.01 -2.47 -0.70
N LEU A 20 -9.09 -2.13 -1.62
CA LEU A 20 -8.91 -2.90 -2.85
C LEU A 20 -8.40 -4.31 -2.53
N GLU A 21 -8.45 -5.18 -3.53
CA GLU A 21 -8.03 -6.57 -3.35
C GLU A 21 -6.62 -6.69 -2.75
N GLN A 22 -6.49 -7.57 -1.77
CA GLN A 22 -5.23 -7.81 -1.06
C GLN A 22 -4.08 -8.18 -2.00
N ALA A 23 -4.37 -8.90 -3.09
CA ALA A 23 -3.38 -9.25 -4.10
C ALA A 23 -2.79 -7.99 -4.79
N PHE A 24 -3.64 -7.01 -5.09
CA PHE A 24 -3.20 -5.73 -5.67
C PHE A 24 -2.36 -4.93 -4.69
N ILE A 25 -2.80 -4.83 -3.43
CA ILE A 25 -2.05 -4.15 -2.36
C ILE A 25 -0.66 -4.79 -2.21
N THR A 26 -0.59 -6.12 -2.20
CA THR A 26 0.69 -6.85 -2.08
C THR A 26 1.61 -6.66 -3.29
N LEU A 27 1.09 -6.43 -4.49
CA LEU A 27 1.91 -6.06 -5.63
C LEU A 27 2.56 -4.68 -5.43
N LEU A 28 1.82 -3.71 -4.87
CA LEU A 28 2.35 -2.38 -4.57
C LEU A 28 3.40 -2.44 -3.45
N GLU A 29 3.15 -3.22 -2.40
CA GLU A 29 4.12 -3.44 -1.31
C GLU A 29 5.45 -4.00 -1.83
N LYS A 30 5.40 -5.01 -2.71
CA LYS A 30 6.61 -5.61 -3.30
C LYS A 30 7.43 -4.59 -4.09
N GLU A 31 6.76 -3.73 -4.86
CA GLU A 31 7.45 -2.69 -5.63
C GLU A 31 8.00 -1.58 -4.73
N LEU A 32 7.28 -1.18 -3.66
CA LEU A 32 7.78 -0.22 -2.67
C LEU A 32 9.04 -0.74 -1.95
N VAL A 33 9.03 -2.01 -1.52
CA VAL A 33 10.20 -2.67 -0.90
C VAL A 33 11.37 -2.72 -1.88
N LYS A 34 11.13 -3.12 -3.13
CA LYS A 34 12.16 -3.21 -4.18
C LYS A 34 12.86 -1.88 -4.41
N ARG A 35 12.16 -0.75 -4.25
CA ARG A 35 12.68 0.61 -4.41
C ARG A 35 13.23 1.21 -3.12
N GLY A 36 13.13 0.52 -1.98
CA GLY A 36 13.54 1.05 -0.68
C GLY A 36 12.66 2.20 -0.18
N ILE A 37 11.42 2.29 -0.65
CA ILE A 37 10.48 3.33 -0.22
C ILE A 37 9.86 2.88 1.10
N ALA A 38 10.03 3.68 2.15
CA ALA A 38 9.41 3.41 3.44
C ALA A 38 7.88 3.57 3.37
N PHE A 39 7.15 2.57 3.86
CA PHE A 39 5.70 2.61 4.02
C PHE A 39 5.28 1.86 5.29
N THR A 40 4.12 2.20 5.81
CA THR A 40 3.50 1.51 6.95
C THR A 40 2.32 0.71 6.42
N ARG A 41 2.26 -0.58 6.76
CA ARG A 41 1.05 -1.37 6.61
C ARG A 41 0.22 -1.18 7.87
N PRO A 42 -0.98 -0.59 7.80
CA PRO A 42 -1.88 -0.64 8.94
C PRO A 42 -2.14 -2.12 9.22
N SER A 43 -1.77 -2.58 10.42
CA SER A 43 -2.10 -3.93 10.87
C SER A 43 -3.61 -4.11 10.72
N GLU A 44 -4.07 -5.26 10.21
CA GLU A 44 -5.49 -5.62 10.09
C GLU A 44 -6.25 -5.66 11.44
N ASP A 45 -5.60 -5.27 12.54
CA ASP A 45 -6.08 -5.34 13.92
C ASP A 45 -6.83 -4.06 14.39
N ASP A 46 -6.82 -2.98 13.62
CA ASP A 46 -7.48 -1.71 14.02
C ASP A 46 -9.01 -1.68 13.73
N SER A 47 -9.62 -2.83 13.42
CA SER A 47 -11.08 -2.96 13.17
C SER A 47 -11.84 -3.65 14.30
N LYS A 48 -11.29 -3.71 15.51
CA LYS A 48 -12.05 -4.02 16.73
C LYS A 48 -11.74 -3.03 17.84
N GLU A 49 -12.42 -1.88 17.83
CA GLU A 49 -12.75 -1.24 19.10
C GLU A 49 -14.13 -0.57 19.04
N SER A 50 -15.05 -1.28 19.71
CA SER A 50 -16.29 -0.89 20.43
C SER A 50 -17.34 0.01 19.78
#